data_AF-A0A3M1MDE7-F1
#
_entry.id   AF-A0A3M1MDE7-F1
#
_cell.length_a   1.000
_cell.length_b   1.000
_cell.length_c   1.000
_cell.angle_alpha   90.00
_cell.angle_beta   90.00
_cell.angle_gamma   90.00
#
_symmetry.space_group_name_H-M   'P 1'
#
loop_
_entity.id
_entity.type
_entity.pdbx_description
1 polymer ?
#
loop_
_entity_poly.entity_id
_entity_poly.type
_entity_poly.pdbx_seq_one_letter_code
_entity_poly.pdbx_strand_id
1 'polypeptide(L)'
;MGLGAWSNPGLLLGLFPTQCTIHCSPATRAGFRDCCSGLFRHDAPVETCFTEERSMHYVDLTLPTPAENLAWEDALLQQADSGQFRHECLRLWDARQVFVVLGRSSRARQEVHLETVDRQGIPLLRRITGGATIVAAPGCMFYAVTLSLEKRPELRMLDQAHRFVMERIRQAVGRLGIAARVDGNCDLVVGERKTSGNSLRIQRNWLLYHGTLLLDMDLSWPDRLLAHPPREPAYRRGRAHCDFLANLGVSRHALADALCHAWQAEPLAENAWPQLDLEPLIAVRYGSHAWNRSR
;
A
#
# COMPACT_ATOMS: atom_id res chain seq x y z
N MET A 1 18.91 60.30 1.96
CA MET A 1 17.50 60.13 2.37
C MET A 1 17.17 58.66 2.15
N GLY A 2 17.01 57.75 3.11
CA GLY A 2 16.90 57.82 4.56
C GLY A 2 16.01 56.63 4.97
N LEU A 3 16.58 55.67 5.72
CA LEU A 3 16.00 54.82 6.80
C LEU A 3 14.66 54.08 6.51
N GLY A 4 14.41 52.83 6.90
CA GLY A 4 14.99 51.90 7.88
C GLY A 4 14.42 50.48 7.59
N ALA A 5 15.04 49.37 7.98
CA ALA A 5 15.30 48.92 9.34
C ALA A 5 14.04 48.91 10.22
N TRP A 6 13.32 47.79 10.25
CA TRP A 6 12.47 47.41 11.38
C TRP A 6 12.73 45.95 11.77
N SER A 7 13.20 45.84 12.99
CA SER A 7 13.39 44.67 13.83
C SER A 7 12.09 44.29 14.56
N ASN A 8 11.99 43.00 14.86
CA ASN A 8 11.20 42.24 15.86
C ASN A 8 10.47 43.02 16.98
N PRO A 9 9.32 42.51 17.50
CA PRO A 9 9.34 41.55 18.62
C PRO A 9 8.23 40.46 18.52
N GLY A 10 8.39 39.24 19.03
CA GLY A 10 8.35 38.91 20.45
C GLY A 10 6.92 38.63 20.92
N LEU A 11 6.56 37.36 21.11
CA LEU A 11 5.47 36.96 22.00
C LEU A 11 5.89 35.69 22.75
N LEU A 12 6.33 35.96 23.97
CA LEU A 12 6.64 35.05 25.05
C LEU A 12 5.40 34.95 25.95
N LEU A 13 5.28 33.81 26.64
CA LEU A 13 4.58 33.60 27.92
C LEU A 13 3.08 33.31 27.90
N GLY A 14 2.80 32.02 28.10
CA GLY A 14 1.63 31.51 28.82
C GLY A 14 2.06 30.33 29.70
N LEU A 15 2.76 30.63 30.79
CA LEU A 15 2.98 29.71 31.91
C LEU A 15 1.67 29.56 32.68
N PHE A 16 1.29 28.33 33.06
CA PHE A 16 0.95 27.90 34.43
C PHE A 16 0.49 26.43 34.43
N PRO A 17 0.60 25.73 35.57
CA PRO A 17 1.00 24.33 35.63
C PRO A 17 -0.13 23.45 36.19
N THR A 18 -0.12 22.17 35.84
CA THR A 18 -0.71 21.16 36.72
C THR A 18 0.30 20.05 36.88
N GLN A 19 1.06 20.17 37.97
CA GLN A 19 1.77 19.06 38.59
C GLN A 19 0.74 17.97 38.90
N CYS A 20 0.85 16.82 38.23
CA CYS A 20 0.22 15.60 38.71
C CYS A 20 1.29 14.84 39.50
N THR A 21 1.45 15.26 40.75
CA THR A 21 2.28 14.60 41.75
C THR A 21 1.56 13.31 42.16
N ILE A 22 2.04 12.15 41.70
CA ILE A 22 1.63 10.88 42.27
C ILE A 22 2.31 10.77 43.63
N HIS A 23 1.55 11.09 44.67
CA HIS A 23 1.89 10.77 46.05
C HIS A 23 1.66 9.27 46.29
N CYS A 24 2.76 8.52 46.42
CA CYS A 24 2.74 7.26 47.16
C CYS A 24 2.54 7.57 48.64
N SER A 25 1.48 7.03 49.24
CA SER A 25 1.27 7.04 50.69
C SER A 25 1.32 5.59 51.22
N PRO A 26 1.99 5.32 52.37
CA PRO A 26 2.16 3.97 52.91
C PRO A 26 1.08 3.64 53.96
N ALA A 27 0.38 2.52 53.79
CA ALA A 27 -0.55 1.91 54.74
C ALA A 27 -0.94 0.53 54.18
N THR A 28 -0.97 -0.62 54.85
CA THR A 28 -0.69 -1.03 56.24
C THR A 28 -0.48 -2.55 56.20
N ARG A 29 0.36 -3.08 57.10
CA ARG A 29 0.57 -4.53 57.33
C ARG A 29 -0.70 -5.28 57.73
N ALA A 30 -0.91 -6.44 57.11
CA ALA A 30 -1.36 -7.71 57.71
C ALA A 30 -1.12 -8.78 56.63
N GLY A 31 -0.39 -9.88 56.81
CA GLY A 31 -0.06 -10.64 57.99
C GLY A 31 -0.26 -12.11 57.61
N PHE A 32 0.73 -12.74 56.98
CA PHE A 32 0.81 -14.20 56.90
C PHE A 32 2.29 -14.60 56.91
N ARG A 33 2.70 -15.20 58.01
CA ARG A 33 3.92 -15.99 58.12
C ARG A 33 3.66 -17.29 57.38
N ASP A 34 4.61 -17.75 56.55
CA ASP A 34 5.25 -19.01 56.88
C ASP A 34 6.62 -19.20 56.21
N CYS A 35 7.49 -19.71 57.07
CA CYS A 35 8.85 -20.21 56.92
C CYS A 35 9.09 -21.04 55.65
N CYS A 36 10.15 -20.75 54.89
CA CYS A 36 11.17 -21.75 54.54
C CYS A 36 12.39 -21.11 53.87
N SER A 37 13.56 -21.46 54.40
CA SER A 37 14.91 -21.08 54.04
C SER A 37 15.38 -21.67 52.72
N GLY A 38 16.09 -20.87 51.90
CA GLY A 38 16.86 -21.39 50.77
C GLY A 38 17.56 -20.27 50.00
N LEU A 39 18.89 -20.22 50.09
CA LEU A 39 19.78 -19.40 49.28
C LEU A 39 19.52 -19.64 47.78
N PHE A 40 19.57 -18.61 46.92
CA PHE A 40 20.37 -18.56 45.67
C PHE A 40 20.08 -17.26 44.87
N ARG A 41 21.14 -16.44 44.75
CA ARG A 41 21.60 -15.60 43.61
C ARG A 41 20.61 -14.70 42.80
N HIS A 42 20.97 -13.41 42.81
CA HIS A 42 20.87 -12.40 41.74
C HIS A 42 19.57 -12.33 40.92
N ASP A 43 18.63 -11.53 41.42
CA ASP A 43 17.60 -10.90 40.58
C ASP A 43 18.22 -9.68 39.87
N ALA A 44 18.68 -9.90 38.64
CA ALA A 44 18.79 -8.82 37.66
C ALA A 44 17.36 -8.40 37.30
N PRO A 45 17.07 -7.09 37.15
CA PRO A 45 15.75 -6.66 36.71
C PRO A 45 15.49 -7.27 35.34
N VAL A 46 14.38 -7.99 35.22
CA VAL A 46 13.84 -8.44 33.95
C VAL A 46 13.59 -7.18 33.13
N GLU A 47 14.52 -6.87 32.23
CA GLU A 47 14.28 -5.90 31.17
C GLU A 47 12.99 -6.35 30.50
N THR A 48 11.98 -5.50 30.61
CA THR A 48 10.79 -5.57 29.77
C THR A 48 11.30 -5.48 28.34
N CYS A 49 11.46 -6.64 27.71
CA CYS A 49 11.68 -6.76 26.28
C CYS A 49 10.45 -6.11 25.65
N PHE A 50 10.58 -4.84 25.24
CA PHE A 50 9.62 -4.21 24.37
C PHE A 50 9.53 -5.11 23.15
N THR A 51 8.39 -5.79 23.00
CA THR A 51 8.06 -6.48 21.77
C THR A 51 7.97 -5.42 20.68
N GLU A 52 9.06 -5.11 19.97
CA GLU A 52 9.05 -4.44 18.66
C GLU A 52 8.43 -5.39 17.60
N GLU A 53 7.38 -6.11 17.96
CA GLU A 53 6.80 -7.16 17.17
C GLU A 53 5.54 -6.65 16.48
N ARG A 54 5.69 -6.42 15.17
CA ARG A 54 4.64 -6.52 14.13
C ARG A 54 3.87 -5.25 13.72
N SER A 55 4.34 -4.03 13.99
CA SER A 55 3.71 -2.88 13.33
C SER A 55 4.02 -2.89 11.82
N MET A 56 2.95 -2.79 11.01
CA MET A 56 3.06 -2.47 9.60
C MET A 56 3.12 -0.94 9.49
N HIS A 57 4.04 -0.42 8.68
CA HIS A 57 4.15 1.02 8.48
C HIS A 57 3.19 1.47 7.38
N TYR A 58 2.51 2.57 7.62
CA TYR A 58 1.59 3.18 6.66
C TYR A 58 2.19 4.43 6.05
N VAL A 59 2.08 4.55 4.73
CA VAL A 59 2.37 5.77 4.00
C VAL A 59 1.28 6.09 2.98
N ASP A 60 0.80 7.33 3.02
CA ASP A 60 -0.05 7.90 1.99
C ASP A 60 0.80 8.82 1.11
N LEU A 61 1.26 8.29 -0.04
CA LEU A 61 2.23 8.99 -0.87
C LEU A 61 1.93 8.81 -2.35
N THR A 62 1.29 9.84 -2.91
CA THR A 62 1.10 9.99 -4.35
C THR A 62 2.18 10.90 -4.93
N LEU A 63 3.12 10.30 -5.66
CA LEU A 63 4.17 11.03 -6.37
C LEU A 63 3.62 11.74 -7.63
N PRO A 64 4.32 12.75 -8.16
CA PRO A 64 3.81 13.59 -9.25
C PRO A 64 3.39 12.81 -10.50
N THR A 65 4.19 11.82 -10.91
CA THR A 65 3.92 11.04 -12.13
C THR A 65 3.57 9.58 -11.82
N PRO A 66 2.76 8.91 -12.68
CA PRO A 66 2.51 7.48 -12.54
C PRO A 66 3.79 6.63 -12.64
N ALA A 67 4.78 7.08 -13.41
CA ALA A 67 6.08 6.41 -13.53
C ALA A 67 6.84 6.41 -12.19
N GLU A 68 6.90 7.54 -11.49
CA GLU A 68 7.51 7.65 -10.16
C GLU A 68 6.77 6.78 -9.14
N ASN A 69 5.44 6.75 -9.19
CA ASN A 69 4.66 5.91 -8.27
C ASN A 69 5.00 4.42 -8.40
N LEU A 70 5.13 3.91 -9.64
CA LEU A 70 5.56 2.54 -9.89
C LEU A 70 7.03 2.31 -9.53
N ALA A 71 7.90 3.28 -9.80
CA ALA A 71 9.32 3.23 -9.45
C ALA A 71 9.53 3.14 -7.94
N TRP A 72 8.73 3.86 -7.16
CA TRP A 72 8.81 3.87 -5.70
C TRP A 72 8.50 2.49 -5.11
N GLU A 73 7.49 1.77 -5.62
CA GLU A 73 7.17 0.41 -5.15
C GLU A 73 8.30 -0.58 -5.46
N ASP A 74 8.92 -0.46 -6.63
CA ASP A 74 10.07 -1.27 -7.05
C ASP A 74 11.32 -0.96 -6.22
N ALA A 75 11.59 0.33 -5.96
CA ALA A 75 12.69 0.77 -5.11
C ALA A 75 12.53 0.28 -3.67
N LEU A 76 11.33 0.41 -3.08
CA LEU A 76 11.06 -0.07 -1.73
C LEU A 76 11.25 -1.59 -1.64
N LEU A 77 10.74 -2.35 -2.62
CA LEU A 77 10.92 -3.80 -2.68
C LEU A 77 12.40 -4.18 -2.80
N GLN A 78 13.20 -3.46 -3.60
CA GLN A 78 14.63 -3.70 -3.74
C GLN A 78 15.41 -3.40 -2.46
N GLN A 79 15.10 -2.30 -1.78
CA GLN A 79 15.72 -1.98 -0.48
C GLN A 79 15.31 -2.96 0.62
N ALA A 80 14.08 -3.47 0.57
CA ALA A 80 13.63 -4.50 1.48
C ALA A 80 14.43 -5.81 1.29
N ASP A 81 14.55 -6.26 0.05
CA ASP A 81 15.29 -7.50 -0.29
C ASP A 81 16.80 -7.38 -0.05
N SER A 82 17.38 -6.18 -0.16
CA SER A 82 18.78 -5.92 0.18
C SER A 82 19.03 -5.75 1.69
N GLY A 83 17.97 -5.67 2.50
CA GLY A 83 18.04 -5.49 3.95
C GLY A 83 18.32 -4.07 4.41
N GLN A 84 18.24 -3.07 3.51
CA GLN A 84 18.34 -1.64 3.83
C GLN A 84 17.06 -1.10 4.47
N PHE A 85 15.90 -1.67 4.13
CA PHE A 85 14.62 -1.39 4.78
C PHE A 85 14.04 -2.70 5.35
N ARG A 86 13.77 -2.77 6.66
CA ARG A 86 13.38 -4.04 7.32
C ARG A 86 11.94 -4.08 7.81
N HIS A 87 11.15 -3.09 7.45
CA HIS A 87 9.77 -2.97 7.93
C HIS A 87 8.78 -3.38 6.84
N GLU A 88 7.63 -3.89 7.28
CA GLU A 88 6.51 -4.12 6.37
C GLU A 88 5.79 -2.79 6.13
N CYS A 89 5.22 -2.62 4.94
CA CYS A 89 4.64 -1.35 4.54
C CYS A 89 3.29 -1.56 3.87
N LEU A 90 2.28 -0.76 4.26
CA LEU A 90 1.08 -0.46 3.49
C LEU A 90 1.26 0.93 2.88
N ARG A 91 1.25 1.01 1.56
CA ARG A 91 1.24 2.26 0.81
C ARG A 91 -0.09 2.46 0.11
N LEU A 92 -0.60 3.69 0.17
CA LEU A 92 -1.73 4.16 -0.63
C LEU A 92 -1.30 5.31 -1.54
N TRP A 93 -1.85 5.36 -2.76
CA TRP A 93 -1.67 6.47 -3.69
C TRP A 93 -2.81 6.54 -4.73
N ASP A 94 -3.02 7.68 -5.38
CA ASP A 94 -4.11 7.87 -6.34
C ASP A 94 -3.63 8.10 -7.77
N ALA A 95 -4.43 7.63 -8.72
CA ALA A 95 -4.29 8.07 -10.10
C ALA A 95 -4.72 9.54 -10.25
N ARG A 96 -3.76 10.44 -10.49
CA ARG A 96 -4.03 11.87 -10.74
C ARG A 96 -4.34 12.21 -12.19
N GLN A 97 -4.10 11.27 -13.10
CA GLN A 97 -4.33 11.40 -14.54
C GLN A 97 -4.71 10.03 -15.13
N VAL A 98 -5.12 10.02 -16.41
CA VAL A 98 -5.36 8.77 -17.15
C VAL A 98 -4.02 8.17 -17.58
N PHE A 99 -3.81 6.88 -17.37
CA PHE A 99 -2.66 6.12 -17.85
C PHE A 99 -2.97 4.62 -17.97
N VAL A 100 -2.19 3.93 -18.80
CA VAL A 100 -2.29 2.48 -19.05
C VAL A 100 -1.10 1.79 -18.38
N VAL A 101 -1.35 0.70 -17.64
CA VAL A 101 -0.30 -0.09 -16.98
C VAL A 101 -0.35 -1.54 -17.47
N LEU A 102 0.61 -1.90 -18.32
CA LEU A 102 0.87 -3.26 -18.77
C LEU A 102 1.40 -4.10 -17.62
N GLY A 103 0.96 -5.36 -17.53
CA GLY A 103 1.63 -6.34 -16.68
C GLY A 103 3.02 -6.67 -17.21
N ARG A 104 3.92 -7.22 -16.39
CA ARG A 104 5.32 -7.51 -16.73
C ARG A 104 5.50 -8.32 -18.02
N SER A 105 4.55 -9.21 -18.32
CA SER A 105 4.55 -10.12 -19.48
C SER A 105 3.50 -9.79 -20.52
N SER A 106 2.67 -8.77 -20.31
CA SER A 106 1.63 -8.31 -21.25
C SER A 106 2.24 -7.87 -22.57
N ARG A 107 1.51 -8.07 -23.66
CA ARG A 107 1.91 -7.63 -25.01
C ARG A 107 1.09 -6.41 -25.40
N ALA A 108 1.75 -5.27 -25.56
CA ALA A 108 1.04 -4.00 -25.73
C ALA A 108 0.16 -4.00 -26.99
N ARG A 109 0.66 -4.59 -28.09
CA ARG A 109 -0.09 -4.74 -29.36
C ARG A 109 -1.34 -5.62 -29.27
N GLN A 110 -1.46 -6.47 -28.24
CA GLN A 110 -2.60 -7.38 -28.08
C GLN A 110 -3.64 -6.84 -27.09
N GLU A 111 -3.20 -6.04 -26.11
CA GLU A 111 -4.04 -5.62 -24.99
C GLU A 111 -4.45 -4.14 -25.06
N VAL A 112 -3.77 -3.33 -25.87
CA VAL A 112 -3.92 -1.86 -25.89
C VAL A 112 -4.22 -1.34 -27.29
N HIS A 113 -5.15 -0.40 -27.40
CA HIS A 113 -5.35 0.41 -28.60
C HIS A 113 -4.23 1.46 -28.72
N LEU A 114 -3.04 1.00 -29.14
CA LEU A 114 -1.81 1.80 -29.15
C LEU A 114 -1.95 3.12 -29.92
N GLU A 115 -2.63 3.12 -31.06
CA GLU A 115 -2.83 4.35 -31.84
C GLU A 115 -3.62 5.40 -31.06
N THR A 116 -4.67 4.98 -30.33
CA THR A 116 -5.49 5.87 -29.50
C THR A 116 -4.67 6.42 -28.34
N VAL A 117 -3.90 5.56 -27.66
CA VAL A 117 -3.02 5.95 -26.54
C VAL A 117 -1.96 6.97 -27.01
N ASP A 118 -1.32 6.69 -28.14
CA ASP A 118 -0.26 7.54 -28.71
C ASP A 118 -0.83 8.89 -29.16
N ARG A 119 -1.97 8.90 -29.86
CA ARG A 119 -2.64 10.12 -30.32
C ARG A 119 -3.11 11.01 -29.17
N GLN A 120 -3.56 10.42 -28.05
CA GLN A 120 -4.02 11.17 -26.89
C GLN A 120 -2.89 11.53 -25.90
N GLY A 121 -1.66 11.10 -26.15
CA GLY A 121 -0.53 11.33 -25.24
C GLY A 121 -0.71 10.65 -23.87
N ILE A 122 -1.47 9.56 -23.81
CA ILE A 122 -1.72 8.83 -22.56
C ILE A 122 -0.47 8.01 -22.20
N PRO A 123 0.07 8.11 -20.97
CA PRO A 123 1.22 7.32 -20.58
C PRO A 123 0.93 5.81 -20.66
N LEU A 124 1.80 5.09 -21.36
CA LEU A 124 1.82 3.63 -21.40
C LEU A 124 3.01 3.14 -20.58
N LEU A 125 2.73 2.54 -19.43
CA LEU A 125 3.72 2.08 -18.48
C LEU A 125 3.69 0.57 -18.33
N ARG A 126 4.78 -0.02 -17.83
CA ARG A 126 4.87 -1.44 -17.50
C ARG A 126 5.31 -1.63 -16.06
N ARG A 127 4.50 -2.34 -15.27
CA ARG A 127 4.82 -2.66 -13.88
C ARG A 127 5.72 -3.91 -13.77
N ILE A 128 6.34 -4.08 -12.61
CA ILE A 128 7.23 -5.21 -12.31
C ILE A 128 6.52 -6.53 -11.98
N THR A 129 5.22 -6.48 -11.71
CA THR A 129 4.35 -7.62 -11.38
C THR A 129 3.63 -8.16 -12.62
N GLY A 130 3.13 -9.39 -12.55
CA GLY A 130 2.36 -10.03 -13.62
C GLY A 130 0.92 -9.50 -13.74
N GLY A 131 0.05 -10.27 -14.39
CA GLY A 131 -1.36 -9.93 -14.61
C GLY A 131 -1.62 -9.18 -15.92
N ALA A 132 -2.89 -8.90 -16.20
CA ALA A 132 -3.33 -8.22 -17.41
C ALA A 132 -3.10 -6.69 -17.33
N THR A 133 -3.22 -6.04 -18.47
CA THR A 133 -3.20 -4.58 -18.58
C THR A 133 -4.39 -3.95 -17.86
N ILE A 134 -4.16 -2.82 -17.20
CA ILE A 134 -5.22 -1.99 -16.59
C ILE A 134 -5.16 -0.57 -17.14
N VAL A 135 -6.28 0.13 -17.02
CA VAL A 135 -6.33 1.60 -17.10
C VAL A 135 -6.58 2.14 -15.70
N ALA A 136 -5.90 3.21 -15.35
CA ALA A 136 -6.21 4.00 -14.17
C ALA A 136 -6.43 5.45 -14.59
N ALA A 137 -7.33 6.12 -13.86
CA ALA A 137 -7.73 7.51 -14.04
C ALA A 137 -8.17 8.06 -12.68
N PRO A 138 -8.38 9.39 -12.53
CA PRO A 138 -8.97 9.95 -11.32
C PRO A 138 -10.20 9.16 -10.86
N GLY A 139 -10.28 8.91 -9.54
CA GLY A 139 -11.27 8.00 -8.95
C GLY A 139 -10.79 6.54 -8.83
N CYS A 140 -9.57 6.21 -9.26
CA CYS A 140 -8.90 4.93 -9.02
C CYS A 140 -7.79 5.09 -7.98
N MET A 141 -7.90 4.39 -6.85
CA MET A 141 -6.90 4.36 -5.79
C MET A 141 -6.06 3.10 -5.92
N PHE A 142 -4.76 3.21 -5.67
CA PHE A 142 -3.84 2.09 -5.58
C PHE A 142 -3.51 1.79 -4.12
N TYR A 143 -3.29 0.51 -3.85
CA TYR A 143 -2.70 0.05 -2.60
C TYR A 143 -1.54 -0.89 -2.91
N ALA A 144 -0.51 -0.87 -2.07
CA ALA A 144 0.59 -1.82 -2.11
C ALA A 144 0.94 -2.26 -0.70
N VAL A 145 1.18 -3.55 -0.51
CA VAL A 145 1.75 -4.12 0.71
C VAL A 145 3.08 -4.79 0.41
N THR A 146 4.10 -4.42 1.17
CA THR A 146 5.43 -5.03 1.15
C THR A 146 5.59 -5.87 2.40
N LEU A 147 5.64 -7.20 2.22
CA LEU A 147 5.57 -8.19 3.30
C LEU A 147 6.85 -9.01 3.37
N SER A 148 7.32 -9.27 4.59
CA SER A 148 8.47 -10.14 4.86
C SER A 148 8.03 -11.61 4.75
N LEU A 149 8.72 -12.36 3.90
CA LEU A 149 8.53 -13.80 3.72
C LEU A 149 9.29 -14.61 4.79
N GLU A 150 10.15 -13.97 5.59
CA GLU A 150 10.72 -14.60 6.79
C GLU A 150 9.66 -14.68 7.89
N LYS A 151 8.84 -13.63 8.06
CA LYS A 151 7.71 -13.61 8.99
C LYS A 151 6.57 -14.51 8.55
N ARG A 152 6.40 -14.70 7.23
CA ARG A 152 5.29 -15.47 6.62
C ARG A 152 5.76 -16.33 5.42
N PRO A 153 6.50 -17.43 5.66
CA PRO A 153 7.06 -18.27 4.60
C PRO A 153 6.01 -18.87 3.65
N GLU A 154 4.80 -19.10 4.12
CA GLU A 154 3.68 -19.64 3.35
C GLU A 154 3.26 -18.72 2.18
N LEU A 155 3.54 -17.41 2.26
CA LEU A 155 3.23 -16.44 1.21
C LEU A 155 4.17 -16.56 0.00
N ARG A 156 5.13 -17.50 0.02
CA ARG A 156 5.87 -17.93 -1.18
C ARG A 156 4.97 -18.67 -2.18
N MET A 157 3.88 -19.26 -1.71
CA MET A 157 2.87 -19.87 -2.56
C MET A 157 1.88 -18.80 -3.04
N LEU A 158 1.74 -18.64 -4.36
CA LEU A 158 0.93 -17.57 -4.97
C LEU A 158 -0.51 -17.55 -4.46
N ASP A 159 -1.14 -18.73 -4.37
CA ASP A 159 -2.54 -18.83 -3.92
C ASP A 159 -2.70 -18.41 -2.45
N GLN A 160 -1.71 -18.68 -1.60
CA GLN A 160 -1.73 -18.22 -0.21
C GLN A 160 -1.50 -16.71 -0.12
N ALA A 161 -0.59 -16.15 -0.93
CA ALA A 161 -0.37 -14.72 -1.00
C ALA A 161 -1.64 -13.97 -1.45
N HIS A 162 -2.29 -14.45 -2.51
CA HIS A 162 -3.58 -13.92 -2.97
C HIS A 162 -4.64 -14.01 -1.89
N ARG A 163 -4.85 -15.19 -1.29
CA ARG A 163 -5.85 -15.36 -0.22
C ARG A 163 -5.58 -14.43 0.97
N PHE A 164 -4.34 -14.37 1.43
CA PHE A 164 -3.94 -13.59 2.61
C PHE A 164 -4.21 -12.09 2.43
N VAL A 165 -3.82 -11.52 1.28
CA VAL A 165 -4.01 -10.10 0.99
C VAL A 165 -5.47 -9.82 0.65
N MET A 166 -6.07 -10.58 -0.26
CA MET A 166 -7.44 -10.33 -0.72
C MET A 166 -8.48 -10.44 0.39
N GLU A 167 -8.28 -11.34 1.36
CA GLU A 167 -9.19 -11.44 2.50
C GLU A 167 -9.15 -10.18 3.37
N ARG A 168 -7.98 -9.55 3.56
CA ARG A 168 -7.87 -8.27 4.28
C ARG A 168 -8.50 -7.11 3.51
N ILE A 169 -8.33 -7.07 2.19
CA ILE A 169 -9.01 -6.07 1.34
C ILE A 169 -10.52 -6.25 1.41
N ARG A 170 -11.01 -7.49 1.32
CA ARG A 170 -12.43 -7.83 1.45
C ARG A 170 -12.98 -7.40 2.81
N GLN A 171 -12.24 -7.64 3.90
CA GLN A 171 -12.61 -7.21 5.24
C GLN A 171 -12.66 -5.68 5.37
N ALA A 172 -11.64 -4.96 4.86
CA ALA A 172 -11.61 -3.50 4.87
C ALA A 172 -12.83 -2.91 4.14
N VAL A 173 -13.12 -3.39 2.93
CA VAL A 173 -14.29 -2.96 2.15
C VAL A 173 -15.61 -3.34 2.86
N GLY A 174 -15.65 -4.52 3.50
CA GLY A 174 -16.80 -4.97 4.30
C GLY A 174 -17.13 -4.06 5.48
N ARG A 175 -16.13 -3.42 6.11
CA ARG A 175 -16.34 -2.45 7.19
C ARG A 175 -17.08 -1.19 6.73
N LEU A 176 -17.09 -0.92 5.43
CA LEU A 176 -17.83 0.19 4.82
C LEU A 176 -19.26 -0.22 4.41
N GLY A 177 -19.73 -1.40 4.84
CA GLY A 177 -21.07 -1.91 4.52
C GLY A 177 -21.19 -2.54 3.13
N ILE A 178 -20.08 -2.79 2.44
CA ILE A 178 -20.07 -3.37 1.09
C ILE A 178 -19.89 -4.89 1.17
N ALA A 179 -20.87 -5.63 0.67
CA ALA A 179 -20.79 -7.07 0.51
C ALA A 179 -19.90 -7.45 -0.69
N ALA A 180 -18.59 -7.53 -0.44
CA ALA A 180 -17.61 -7.95 -1.43
C ALA A 180 -17.16 -9.41 -1.22
N ARG A 181 -16.79 -10.07 -2.32
CA ARG A 181 -16.21 -11.42 -2.34
C ARG A 181 -14.95 -11.44 -3.21
N VAL A 182 -14.08 -12.41 -2.95
CA VAL A 182 -12.92 -12.67 -3.80
C VAL A 182 -13.34 -13.66 -4.89
N ASP A 183 -13.01 -13.38 -6.15
CA ASP A 183 -13.27 -14.28 -7.28
C ASP A 183 -12.07 -14.36 -8.23
N GLY A 184 -12.05 -15.40 -9.06
CA GLY A 184 -10.92 -15.74 -9.90
C GLY A 184 -9.65 -15.89 -9.06
N ASN A 185 -8.52 -15.41 -9.59
CA ASN A 185 -7.23 -15.52 -8.90
C ASN A 185 -7.07 -14.45 -7.82
N CYS A 186 -7.57 -13.23 -8.08
CA CYS A 186 -7.29 -12.09 -7.23
C CYS A 186 -8.22 -10.89 -7.48
N ASP A 187 -9.47 -11.10 -7.88
CA ASP A 187 -10.40 -10.00 -8.09
C ASP A 187 -11.24 -9.75 -6.84
N LEU A 188 -11.49 -8.49 -6.50
CA LEU A 188 -12.57 -8.13 -5.58
C LEU A 188 -13.83 -7.86 -6.39
N VAL A 189 -14.93 -8.49 -6.00
CA VAL A 189 -16.19 -8.46 -6.73
C VAL A 189 -17.33 -8.03 -5.82
N VAL A 190 -18.15 -7.10 -6.32
CA VAL A 190 -19.42 -6.67 -5.69
C VAL A 190 -20.54 -7.05 -6.65
N GLY A 191 -21.47 -7.90 -6.18
CA GLY A 191 -22.44 -8.57 -7.06
C GLY A 191 -21.73 -9.44 -8.11
N GLU A 192 -21.90 -9.09 -9.40
CA GLU A 192 -21.22 -9.73 -10.53
C GLU A 192 -20.17 -8.82 -11.20
N ARG A 193 -19.76 -7.71 -10.57
CA ARG A 193 -18.84 -6.73 -11.16
C ARG A 193 -17.56 -6.57 -10.35
N LYS A 194 -16.44 -6.46 -11.06
CA LYS A 194 -15.09 -6.33 -10.50
C LYS A 194 -14.83 -4.89 -10.06
N THR A 195 -14.35 -4.72 -8.84
CA THR A 195 -14.02 -3.41 -8.24
C THR A 195 -12.53 -3.24 -7.95
N SER A 196 -11.74 -4.32 -8.05
CA SER A 196 -10.31 -4.32 -7.80
C SER A 196 -9.58 -5.32 -8.68
N GLY A 197 -8.45 -4.90 -9.28
CA GLY A 197 -7.51 -5.79 -9.97
C GLY A 197 -6.16 -5.82 -9.24
N ASN A 198 -5.60 -7.01 -9.09
CA ASN A 198 -4.46 -7.23 -8.20
C ASN A 198 -3.34 -8.01 -8.88
N SER A 199 -2.13 -7.85 -8.38
CA SER A 199 -0.97 -8.63 -8.82
C SER A 199 0.14 -8.61 -7.77
N LEU A 200 1.12 -9.47 -7.94
CA LEU A 200 2.20 -9.59 -6.97
C LEU A 200 3.54 -9.88 -7.63
N ARG A 201 4.60 -9.67 -6.87
CA ARG A 201 5.96 -10.11 -7.17
C ARG A 201 6.64 -10.60 -5.89
N ILE A 202 7.13 -11.83 -5.95
CA ILE A 202 7.94 -12.44 -4.90
C ILE A 202 9.42 -12.22 -5.26
N GLN A 203 10.18 -11.70 -4.31
CA GLN A 203 11.64 -11.69 -4.30
C GLN A 203 12.16 -12.77 -3.35
N ARG A 204 13.45 -12.74 -2.99
CA ARG A 204 14.05 -13.75 -2.14
C ARG A 204 13.41 -13.78 -0.75
N ASN A 205 13.33 -12.63 -0.09
CA ASN A 205 12.84 -12.53 1.29
C ASN A 205 11.60 -11.66 1.45
N TRP A 206 11.12 -11.05 0.36
CA TRP A 206 10.02 -10.11 0.39
C TRP A 206 9.00 -10.34 -0.72
N LEU A 207 7.77 -9.95 -0.44
CA LEU A 207 6.63 -9.97 -1.35
C LEU A 207 6.11 -8.54 -1.51
N LEU A 208 6.03 -8.07 -2.75
CA LEU A 208 5.20 -6.93 -3.12
C LEU A 208 3.86 -7.46 -3.62
N TYR A 209 2.77 -7.05 -2.99
CA TYR A 209 1.42 -7.26 -3.49
C TYR A 209 0.75 -5.91 -3.66
N HIS A 210 0.17 -5.65 -4.83
CA HIS A 210 -0.50 -4.39 -5.07
C HIS A 210 -1.75 -4.56 -5.91
N GLY A 211 -2.59 -3.54 -5.90
CA GLY A 211 -3.78 -3.51 -6.72
C GLY A 211 -4.43 -2.16 -6.75
N THR A 212 -5.52 -2.10 -7.49
CA THR A 212 -6.39 -0.93 -7.59
C THR A 212 -7.69 -1.16 -6.88
N LEU A 213 -8.32 -0.09 -6.40
CA LEU A 213 -9.67 -0.03 -5.88
C LEU A 213 -10.39 1.08 -6.64
N LEU A 214 -11.42 0.71 -7.41
CA LEU A 214 -12.22 1.64 -8.20
C LEU A 214 -13.20 2.35 -7.26
N LEU A 215 -12.99 3.64 -6.99
CA LEU A 215 -13.81 4.42 -6.07
C LEU A 215 -14.94 5.12 -6.81
N ASP A 216 -14.56 5.92 -7.80
CA ASP A 216 -15.42 6.73 -8.67
C ASP A 216 -14.69 7.05 -9.98
N MET A 217 -14.10 6.04 -10.62
CA MET A 217 -13.40 6.21 -11.90
C MET A 217 -14.40 6.23 -13.06
N ASP A 218 -14.18 7.07 -14.07
CA ASP A 218 -14.91 6.94 -15.35
C ASP A 218 -14.58 5.58 -16.01
N LEU A 219 -15.52 4.64 -15.91
CA LEU A 219 -15.36 3.26 -16.37
C LEU A 219 -15.43 3.09 -17.90
N SER A 220 -15.62 4.17 -18.65
CA SER A 220 -15.52 4.14 -20.11
C SER A 220 -14.07 4.15 -20.61
N TRP A 221 -13.10 4.56 -19.79
CA TRP A 221 -11.69 4.60 -20.17
C TRP A 221 -11.13 3.22 -20.61
N PRO A 222 -11.35 2.12 -19.85
CA PRO A 222 -10.93 0.79 -20.29
C PRO A 222 -11.45 0.39 -21.68
N ASP A 223 -12.71 0.64 -22.01
CA ASP A 223 -13.25 0.30 -23.35
C ASP A 223 -12.63 1.13 -24.47
N ARG A 224 -12.27 2.39 -24.19
CA ARG A 224 -11.60 3.26 -25.18
C ARG A 224 -10.16 2.82 -25.45
N LEU A 225 -9.45 2.37 -24.41
CA LEU A 225 -7.99 2.21 -24.47
C LEU A 225 -7.51 0.76 -24.55
N LEU A 226 -8.32 -0.22 -24.13
CA LEU A 226 -7.92 -1.62 -24.07
C LEU A 226 -8.73 -2.46 -25.06
N ALA A 227 -8.04 -3.44 -25.64
CA ALA A 227 -8.70 -4.56 -26.30
C ALA A 227 -9.37 -5.47 -25.25
N HIS A 228 -10.19 -6.42 -25.71
CA HIS A 228 -10.67 -7.49 -24.85
C HIS A 228 -9.47 -8.31 -24.34
N PRO A 229 -9.37 -8.63 -23.03
CA PRO A 229 -8.18 -9.28 -22.51
C PRO A 229 -8.04 -10.71 -23.07
N PRO A 230 -6.82 -11.18 -23.35
CA PRO A 230 -6.59 -12.53 -23.87
C PRO A 230 -6.88 -13.63 -22.83
N ARG A 231 -7.01 -13.25 -21.56
CA ARG A 231 -7.38 -14.12 -20.44
C ARG A 231 -8.36 -13.38 -19.55
N GLU A 232 -9.46 -14.03 -19.22
CA GLU A 232 -10.49 -13.51 -18.33
C GLU A 232 -10.94 -14.55 -17.30
N PRO A 233 -11.40 -14.13 -16.12
CA PRO A 233 -12.05 -15.04 -15.19
C PRO A 233 -13.41 -15.47 -15.75
N ALA A 234 -13.84 -16.70 -15.44
CA ALA A 234 -15.06 -17.28 -15.99
C ALA A 234 -16.32 -16.43 -15.73
N TYR A 235 -16.40 -15.73 -14.59
CA TYR A 235 -17.52 -14.87 -14.23
C TYR A 235 -17.62 -13.57 -15.07
N ARG A 236 -16.57 -13.21 -15.84
CA ARG A 236 -16.65 -12.10 -16.80
C ARG A 236 -17.66 -12.40 -17.90
N ARG A 237 -17.76 -13.67 -18.33
CA ARG A 237 -18.71 -14.15 -19.36
C ARG A 237 -18.63 -13.32 -20.65
N GLY A 238 -17.42 -12.95 -21.09
CA GLY A 238 -17.20 -12.16 -22.30
C GLY A 238 -17.74 -10.72 -22.27
N ARG A 239 -18.17 -10.19 -21.12
CA ARG A 239 -18.65 -8.80 -21.00
C ARG A 239 -17.56 -7.80 -21.38
N ALA A 240 -18.00 -6.68 -21.98
CA ALA A 240 -17.18 -5.48 -22.18
C ALA A 240 -16.65 -4.94 -20.84
N HIS A 241 -15.64 -4.07 -20.86
CA HIS A 241 -15.03 -3.61 -19.60
C HIS A 241 -16.01 -2.76 -18.78
N CYS A 242 -16.79 -1.87 -19.40
CA CYS A 242 -17.79 -1.07 -18.68
C CYS A 242 -18.88 -1.92 -17.99
N ASP A 243 -19.23 -3.06 -18.57
CA ASP A 243 -20.25 -3.97 -18.03
C ASP A 243 -19.70 -4.91 -16.94
N PHE A 244 -18.38 -5.08 -16.93
CA PHE A 244 -17.66 -5.95 -16.02
C PHE A 244 -17.14 -5.22 -14.78
N LEU A 245 -16.78 -3.95 -14.91
CA LEU A 245 -16.23 -3.14 -13.82
C LEU A 245 -17.33 -2.42 -13.04
N ALA A 246 -17.06 -2.14 -11.77
CA ALA A 246 -17.89 -1.28 -10.93
C ALA A 246 -17.03 -0.41 -10.01
N ASN A 247 -17.54 0.77 -9.69
CA ASN A 247 -17.03 1.62 -8.63
C ASN A 247 -17.60 1.17 -7.27
N LEU A 248 -16.79 1.29 -6.22
CA LEU A 248 -17.20 1.03 -4.85
C LEU A 248 -18.14 2.12 -4.31
N GLY A 249 -18.05 3.35 -4.83
CA GLY A 249 -18.88 4.47 -4.38
C GLY A 249 -18.58 4.91 -2.95
N VAL A 250 -17.35 4.71 -2.47
CA VAL A 250 -16.91 5.07 -1.12
C VAL A 250 -15.92 6.22 -1.16
N SER A 251 -15.90 7.02 -0.10
CA SER A 251 -14.84 8.03 0.04
C SER A 251 -13.47 7.35 0.14
N ARG A 252 -12.46 7.96 -0.48
CA ARG A 252 -11.07 7.54 -0.33
C ARG A 252 -10.71 7.45 1.15
N HIS A 253 -10.94 8.52 1.92
CA HIS A 253 -10.53 8.58 3.33
C HIS A 253 -11.06 7.40 4.15
N ALA A 254 -12.37 7.12 4.07
CA ALA A 254 -12.96 5.98 4.78
C ALA A 254 -12.33 4.63 4.37
N LEU A 255 -11.99 4.46 3.08
CA LEU A 255 -11.33 3.25 2.61
C LEU A 255 -9.87 3.17 3.08
N ALA A 256 -9.15 4.28 3.12
CA ALA A 256 -7.80 4.34 3.70
C ALA A 256 -7.82 3.93 5.17
N ASP A 257 -8.72 4.49 5.96
CA ASP A 257 -8.88 4.13 7.38
C ASP A 257 -9.23 2.65 7.57
N ALA A 258 -10.13 2.12 6.73
CA ALA A 258 -10.50 0.71 6.78
C ALA A 258 -9.34 -0.22 6.41
N LEU A 259 -8.49 0.18 5.45
CA LEU A 259 -7.28 -0.55 5.07
C LEU A 259 -6.24 -0.50 6.20
N CYS A 260 -5.95 0.68 6.75
CA CYS A 260 -5.04 0.81 7.89
C CYS A 260 -5.49 -0.05 9.07
N HIS A 261 -6.80 -0.05 9.39
CA HIS A 261 -7.35 -0.94 10.41
C HIS A 261 -7.16 -2.43 10.07
N ALA A 262 -7.48 -2.85 8.83
CA ALA A 262 -7.36 -4.26 8.43
C ALA A 262 -5.90 -4.78 8.44
N TRP A 263 -4.95 -3.87 8.25
CA TRP A 263 -3.52 -4.15 8.24
C TRP A 263 -2.82 -3.87 9.57
N GLN A 264 -3.51 -3.26 10.54
CA GLN A 264 -2.90 -2.73 11.76
C GLN A 264 -1.71 -1.83 11.41
N ALA A 265 -1.90 -0.99 10.40
CA ALA A 265 -0.86 -0.15 9.84
C ALA A 265 -0.86 1.22 10.50
N GLU A 266 0.31 1.68 10.94
CA GLU A 266 0.50 2.93 11.66
C GLU A 266 1.47 3.84 10.89
N PRO A 267 1.26 5.17 10.90
CA PRO A 267 2.18 6.10 10.24
C PRO A 267 3.61 5.92 10.78
N LEU A 268 4.57 5.76 9.86
CA LEU A 268 5.98 5.83 10.22
C LEU A 268 6.45 7.29 10.18
N ALA A 269 7.26 7.68 11.17
CA ALA A 269 7.87 9.00 11.21
C ALA A 269 8.60 9.31 9.90
N GLU A 270 8.48 10.53 9.38
CA GLU A 270 9.00 10.91 8.05
C GLU A 270 10.49 10.62 7.88
N ASN A 271 11.28 10.80 8.94
CA ASN A 271 12.71 10.54 8.97
C ASN A 271 13.10 9.06 9.02
N ALA A 272 12.13 8.16 9.23
CA ALA A 272 12.33 6.72 9.27
C ALA A 272 11.99 6.03 7.94
N TRP A 273 11.38 6.76 6.98
CA TRP A 273 11.28 6.26 5.61
C TRP A 273 12.65 6.27 4.94
N PRO A 274 13.01 5.23 4.21
CA PRO A 274 14.24 5.25 3.45
C PRO A 274 14.18 6.33 2.38
N GLN A 275 15.29 7.02 2.18
CA GLN A 275 15.46 7.85 0.99
C GLN A 275 15.59 6.91 -0.21
N LEU A 276 14.56 6.93 -1.07
CA LEU A 276 14.54 6.15 -2.30
C LEU A 276 15.04 7.02 -3.45
N ASP A 277 16.21 6.69 -3.98
CA ASP A 277 16.64 7.23 -5.26
C ASP A 277 15.88 6.52 -6.40
N LEU A 278 14.99 7.25 -7.05
CA LEU A 278 14.15 6.73 -8.13
C LEU A 278 14.78 6.93 -9.51
N GLU A 279 15.77 7.83 -9.65
CA GLU A 279 16.33 8.22 -10.94
C GLU A 279 16.84 7.01 -11.75
N PRO A 280 17.58 6.04 -11.16
CA PRO A 280 18.04 4.89 -11.91
C PRO A 280 16.89 4.05 -12.47
N LEU A 281 15.81 3.86 -11.70
CA LEU A 281 14.65 3.08 -12.13
C LEU A 281 13.82 3.81 -13.16
N ILE A 282 13.69 5.13 -13.04
CA ILE A 282 13.02 5.95 -14.06
C ILE A 282 13.80 5.88 -15.38
N ALA A 283 15.12 6.09 -15.34
CA ALA A 283 15.96 6.09 -16.53
C ALA A 283 15.93 4.75 -17.29
N VAL A 284 16.01 3.63 -16.56
CA VAL A 284 16.14 2.30 -17.19
C VAL A 284 14.81 1.58 -17.41
N ARG A 285 13.76 1.93 -16.65
CA ARG A 285 12.44 1.27 -16.71
C ARG A 285 11.31 2.25 -16.93
N TYR A 286 10.89 2.97 -15.90
CA TYR A 286 9.56 3.57 -15.87
C TYR A 286 9.41 4.79 -16.79
N GLY A 287 10.51 5.49 -17.09
CA GLY A 287 10.59 6.51 -18.13
C GLY A 287 11.07 5.98 -19.50
N SER A 288 11.41 4.69 -19.60
CA SER A 288 12.00 4.11 -20.81
C SER A 288 10.96 3.47 -21.73
N HIS A 289 10.91 3.92 -22.98
CA HIS A 289 10.12 3.27 -24.03
C HIS A 289 10.52 1.80 -24.23
N ALA A 290 11.82 1.49 -24.14
CA ALA A 290 12.31 0.13 -24.34
C ALA A 290 11.74 -0.82 -23.29
N TRP A 291 11.63 -0.39 -22.03
CA TRP A 291 10.98 -1.18 -20.99
C TRP A 291 9.46 -1.23 -21.19
N ASN A 292 8.81 -0.07 -21.27
CA ASN A 292 7.36 0.05 -21.29
C ASN A 292 6.73 -0.64 -22.51
N ARG A 293 7.41 -0.64 -23.66
CA ARG A 293 6.95 -1.26 -24.91
C ARG A 293 7.67 -2.56 -25.28
N SER A 294 8.58 -3.06 -24.42
CA SER A 294 9.16 -4.39 -24.66
C SER A 294 8.04 -5.44 -24.70
N ARG A 295 8.09 -6.35 -25.68
CA ARG A 295 7.10 -7.40 -25.98
C ARG A 295 5.81 -6.96 -26.66
#